data_AF-A0A3M7TG52-F1
#
_entry.id   AF-A0A3M7TG52-F1
#
_cell.length_a   1.000
_cell.length_b   1.000
_cell.length_c   1.000
_cell.angle_alpha   90.00
_cell.angle_beta   90.00
_cell.angle_gamma   90.00
#
_symmetry.space_group_name_H-M   'P 1'
#
loop_
_entity.id
_entity.type
_entity.pdbx_description
1 polymer ?
#
loop_
_entity_poly.entity_id
_entity_poly.type
_entity_poly.pdbx_seq_one_letter_code
_entity_poly.pdbx_strand_id
1 'polypeptide(L)'
;MKPKQLVKILNRDVIDDNLSLYQNLLETTPQATDPVLKGILPMYIDFSKDEKETFVKFLKIVKINTLSHVLGILDGTTYAD
;
A
#
# COMPACT_ATOMS: atom_id res chain seq x y z
N MET A 1 21.55 0.75 -13.83
CA MET A 1 20.67 1.73 -13.18
C MET A 1 21.34 2.21 -11.89
N LYS A 2 21.39 3.51 -11.60
CA LYS A 2 21.98 4.00 -10.32
C LYS A 2 21.02 3.73 -9.15
N PRO A 3 21.50 3.48 -7.92
CA PRO A 3 20.63 3.23 -6.75
C PRO A 3 19.55 4.31 -6.54
N LYS A 4 19.93 5.59 -6.68
CA LYS A 4 18.99 6.73 -6.59
C LYS A 4 17.89 6.69 -7.66
N GLN A 5 18.17 6.16 -8.85
CA GLN A 5 17.17 6.00 -9.91
C GLN A 5 16.24 4.83 -9.62
N LEU A 6 16.78 3.71 -9.11
CA LEU A 6 15.97 2.57 -8.66
C LEU A 6 14.98 3.00 -7.57
N VAL A 7 15.44 3.69 -6.53
CA VAL A 7 14.58 4.18 -5.44
C VAL A 7 13.47 5.12 -5.96
N LYS A 8 13.78 5.99 -6.92
CA LYS A 8 12.77 6.85 -7.55
C LYS A 8 11.70 6.05 -8.30
N ILE A 9 12.11 5.05 -9.08
CA ILE A 9 11.19 4.19 -9.83
C ILE A 9 10.32 3.40 -8.87
N LEU A 10 10.91 2.80 -7.82
CA LEU A 10 10.16 2.04 -6.82
C LEU A 10 9.15 2.91 -6.07
N ASN A 11 9.52 4.12 -5.65
CA ASN A 11 8.58 5.04 -5.00
C ASN A 11 7.41 5.40 -5.91
N ARG A 12 7.67 5.74 -7.18
CA ARG A 12 6.60 6.08 -8.12
C ARG A 12 5.69 4.88 -8.42
N ASP A 13 6.28 3.79 -8.89
CA ASP A 13 5.53 2.68 -9.51
C ASP A 13 4.91 1.74 -8.46
N VAL A 14 5.61 1.52 -7.33
CA VAL A 14 5.18 0.58 -6.29
C VAL A 14 4.40 1.28 -5.19
N ILE A 15 4.81 2.48 -4.81
CA ILE A 15 4.18 3.20 -3.69
C ILE A 15 3.06 4.11 -4.19
N ASP A 16 3.37 5.11 -5.01
CA ASP A 16 2.43 6.19 -5.35
C ASP A 16 1.32 5.75 -6.32
N ASP A 17 1.65 5.19 -7.48
CA ASP A 17 0.66 4.79 -8.51
C ASP A 17 -0.36 3.77 -7.98
N ASN A 18 0.13 2.94 -7.08
CA ASN A 18 -0.60 1.80 -6.57
C ASN A 18 -1.42 2.20 -5.33
N LEU A 19 -1.10 3.31 -4.67
CA LEU A 19 -1.94 3.90 -3.61
C LEU A 19 -3.25 4.45 -4.19
N SER A 20 -3.19 5.13 -5.33
CA SER A 20 -4.37 5.60 -6.06
C SER A 20 -5.26 4.44 -6.51
N LEU A 21 -4.65 3.31 -6.90
CA LEU A 21 -5.38 2.08 -7.21
C LEU A 21 -6.19 1.59 -5.99
N TYR A 22 -5.57 1.46 -4.82
CA TYR A 22 -6.26 0.99 -3.61
C TYR A 22 -7.37 1.94 -3.16
N GLN A 23 -7.14 3.25 -3.21
CA GLN A 23 -8.17 4.23 -2.88
C GLN A 23 -9.35 4.13 -3.85
N ASN A 24 -9.08 4.05 -5.16
CA ASN A 24 -10.14 3.86 -6.15
C ASN A 24 -10.90 2.56 -5.95
N LEU A 25 -10.21 1.46 -5.64
CA LEU A 25 -10.86 0.17 -5.34
C LEU A 25 -11.81 0.30 -4.15
N LEU A 26 -11.39 0.94 -3.05
CA LEU A 26 -12.22 1.11 -1.86
C LEU A 26 -13.41 2.06 -2.10
N GLU A 27 -13.25 3.09 -2.93
CA GLU A 27 -14.31 4.06 -3.24
C GLU A 27 -15.32 3.56 -4.29
N THR A 28 -14.89 2.65 -5.19
CA THR A 28 -15.73 2.23 -6.33
C THR A 28 -16.27 0.81 -6.24
N THR A 29 -15.79 -0.01 -5.30
CA THR A 29 -16.23 -1.40 -5.16
C THR A 29 -17.54 -1.46 -4.38
N PRO A 30 -18.67 -1.85 -5.00
CA PRO A 30 -19.95 -1.95 -4.30
C PRO A 30 -20.06 -3.23 -3.47
N GLN A 31 -19.40 -4.31 -3.89
CA GLN A 31 -19.35 -5.59 -3.17
C GLN A 31 -17.98 -6.25 -3.38
N ALA A 32 -17.36 -6.67 -2.29
CA ALA A 32 -16.09 -7.40 -2.32
C ALA A 32 -16.34 -8.91 -2.38
N THR A 33 -15.57 -9.62 -3.19
CA THR A 33 -15.52 -11.10 -3.19
C THR A 33 -14.37 -11.63 -2.34
N ASP A 34 -13.24 -10.91 -2.33
CA ASP A 34 -12.07 -11.22 -1.51
C ASP A 34 -12.37 -11.12 0.00
N PRO A 35 -11.96 -12.11 0.83
CA PRO A 35 -12.28 -12.13 2.25
C PRO A 35 -11.76 -10.93 3.04
N VAL A 36 -10.58 -10.40 2.70
CA VAL A 36 -9.98 -9.25 3.38
C VAL A 36 -10.75 -7.99 3.02
N LEU A 37 -11.01 -7.79 1.72
CA LEU A 37 -11.84 -6.68 1.24
C LEU A 37 -13.26 -6.73 1.80
N LYS A 38 -13.87 -7.92 1.93
CA LYS A 38 -15.17 -8.08 2.60
C LYS A 38 -15.18 -7.60 4.04
N GLY A 39 -14.07 -7.76 4.75
CA GLY A 39 -13.94 -7.30 6.13
C GLY A 39 -13.79 -5.79 6.25
N ILE A 40 -12.95 -5.18 5.40
CA ILE A 40 -12.60 -3.75 5.54
C ILE A 40 -13.56 -2.82 4.80
N LEU A 41 -14.20 -3.26 3.71
CA LEU A 41 -15.04 -2.40 2.87
C LEU A 41 -16.22 -1.76 3.65
N PRO A 42 -16.98 -2.50 4.49
CA PRO A 42 -18.04 -1.89 5.30
C PRO A 42 -17.50 -0.84 6.27
N MET A 43 -16.35 -1.11 6.91
CA MET A 43 -15.71 -0.16 7.83
C MET A 43 -15.28 1.11 7.09
N TYR A 44 -14.68 0.96 5.91
CA TYR A 44 -14.21 2.08 5.10
C TYR A 44 -15.36 2.98 4.59
N ILE A 45 -16.53 2.41 4.31
CA ILE A 45 -17.72 3.17 3.92
C ILE A 45 -18.18 4.07 5.07
N ASP A 46 -18.10 3.59 6.31
CA ASP A 46 -18.52 4.31 7.51
C ASP A 46 -17.48 5.36 7.97
N PHE A 47 -16.26 5.33 7.44
CA PHE A 47 -15.22 6.30 7.75
C PHE A 47 -15.61 7.71 7.27
N SER A 48 -15.35 8.69 8.14
CA SER A 48 -15.26 10.08 7.74
C SER A 48 -14.15 10.30 6.72
N LYS A 49 -14.18 11.44 6.03
CA LYS A 49 -13.14 11.80 5.06
C LYS A 49 -11.73 11.75 5.66
N ASP A 50 -11.57 12.26 6.89
CA ASP A 50 -10.27 12.30 7.57
C ASP A 50 -9.78 10.89 7.94
N GLU A 51 -10.68 10.00 8.34
CA GLU A 51 -10.38 8.60 8.62
C GLU A 51 -9.99 7.86 7.34
N LYS A 52 -10.69 8.08 6.23
CA LYS A 52 -10.32 7.53 4.92
C LYS A 52 -8.93 7.98 4.50
N GLU A 53 -8.62 9.27 4.60
CA GLU A 53 -7.29 9.79 4.27
C GLU A 53 -6.20 9.20 5.18
N THR A 54 -6.48 9.07 6.47
CA THR A 54 -5.54 8.48 7.44
C THR A 54 -5.30 7.01 7.15
N PHE A 55 -6.35 6.26 6.81
CA PHE A 55 -6.25 4.85 6.43
C PHE A 55 -5.40 4.65 5.17
N VAL A 56 -5.63 5.46 4.12
CA VAL A 56 -4.81 5.42 2.90
C VAL A 56 -3.34 5.76 3.22
N LYS A 57 -3.07 6.77 4.05
CA LYS A 57 -1.70 7.08 4.49
C LYS A 57 -1.06 5.93 5.26
N PHE A 58 -1.82 5.22 6.09
CA PHE A 58 -1.33 4.03 6.79
C PHE A 58 -0.96 2.90 5.81
N LEU A 59 -1.79 2.63 4.80
CA LEU A 59 -1.46 1.66 3.73
C LEU A 59 -0.16 2.03 3.02
N LYS A 60 0.08 3.33 2.78
CA LYS A 60 1.35 3.80 2.20
C LYS A 60 2.55 3.40 3.06
N ILE A 61 2.46 3.60 4.38
CA ILE A 61 3.52 3.23 5.33
C ILE A 61 3.78 1.72 5.30
N VAL A 62 2.71 0.91 5.36
CA VAL A 62 2.83 -0.56 5.29
C VAL A 62 3.60 -0.98 4.03
N LYS A 63 3.25 -0.42 2.87
CA LYS A 63 3.93 -0.73 1.60
C LYS A 63 5.39 -0.30 1.57
N ILE A 64 5.72 0.88 2.09
CA ILE A 64 7.11 1.33 2.21
C ILE A 64 7.90 0.35 3.08
N ASN A 65 7.34 -0.07 4.20
CA ASN A 65 7.98 -1.03 5.10
C ASN A 65 8.18 -2.39 4.42
N THR A 66 7.16 -2.91 3.73
CA THR A 66 7.27 -4.16 2.98
C THR A 66 8.36 -4.07 1.91
N LEU A 67 8.38 -2.99 1.12
CA LEU A 67 9.40 -2.80 0.10
C LEU A 67 10.80 -2.69 0.72
N SER A 68 10.94 -1.93 1.81
CA SER A 68 12.22 -1.82 2.54
C SER A 68 12.69 -3.18 3.05
N HIS A 69 11.77 -4.01 3.53
CA HIS A 69 12.10 -5.35 4.01
C HIS A 69 12.56 -6.26 2.87
N VAL A 70 11.89 -6.23 1.71
CA VAL A 70 12.33 -6.96 0.50
C VAL A 70 13.70 -6.49 0.05
N LEU A 71 13.97 -5.18 0.04
CA LEU A 71 15.28 -4.64 -0.28
C LEU A 71 16.35 -5.09 0.72
N GLY A 72 16.01 -5.13 2.01
CA GLY A 72 16.88 -5.63 3.08
C GLY A 72 17.19 -7.13 2.95
N ILE A 73 16.25 -7.92 2.45
CA ILE A 73 16.50 -9.33 2.12
C ILE A 73 17.47 -9.44 0.94
N LEU A 74 17.24 -8.63 -0.11
CA LEU A 74 18.07 -8.67 -1.32
C LEU A 74 19.50 -8.19 -1.10
N ASP A 75 19.73 -7.24 -0.19
CA ASP A 75 21.06 -6.74 0.15
C ASP A 75 21.73 -7.51 1.32
N GLY A 76 21.02 -8.48 1.90
CA GLY A 76 21.51 -9.34 2.97
C GLY A 76 21.55 -8.68 4.35
N THR A 77 20.96 -7.51 4.52
CA THR A 77 20.86 -6.83 5.83
C THR A 77 19.71 -7.39 6.69
N THR A 78 18.74 -8.07 6.08
CA THR A 78 17.58 -8.68 6.73
C THR A 78 17.36 -10.10 6.20
N TYR A 79 16.76 -10.97 7.00
CA TYR A 79 16.41 -12.34 6.60
C TYR A 79 14.90 -12.53 6.75
N ALA A 80 14.29 -13.27 5.81
CA ALA A 80 12.96 -13.81 5.99
C ALA A 80 13.12 -15.12 6.77
N ASP A 81 12.88 -15.08 8.08
CA ASP A 81 12.79 -16.29 8.92
C ASP A 81 11.58 -17.14 8.55
#